data_AF-A0A6A3JEV0-F1
#
_entry.id   AF-A0A6A3JEV0-F1
#
_cell.length_a   1.000
_cell.length_b   1.000
_cell.length_c   1.000
_cell.angle_alpha   90.00
_cell.angle_beta   90.00
_cell.angle_gamma   90.00
#
_symmetry.space_group_name_H-M   'P 1'
#
loop_
_entity.id
_entity.type
_entity.pdbx_description
1 polymer ?
#
loop_
_entity_poly.entity_id
_entity_poly.type
_entity_poly.pdbx_seq_one_letter_code
_entity_poly.pdbx_strand_id
1 'polypeptide(L)'
;MSGSVIYSAIDLTDGFYQILMRESDVPLTAVSTPSGMLWEWLVMPQGLKNAPAPFNRMVSHVLRPLRAFAPSYFDDIFVHSRAEDGLSAVDVHLRHLRKVFEKMRENKLYANLKKCVFCAPGIPLRQQERRSRRP
;
A
#
# COMPACT_ATOMS: atom_id res chain seq x y z
N MET A 1 7.19 -15.94 -4.72
CA MET A 1 7.22 -15.42 -6.11
C MET A 1 7.90 -16.37 -7.12
N SER A 2 8.73 -17.35 -6.71
CA SER A 2 9.34 -18.30 -7.66
C SER A 2 8.29 -18.98 -8.54
N GLY A 3 8.52 -19.00 -9.87
CA GLY A 3 7.65 -19.63 -10.86
C GLY A 3 6.44 -18.79 -11.32
N SER A 4 6.32 -17.53 -10.90
CA SER A 4 5.32 -16.61 -11.47
C SER A 4 5.83 -15.96 -12.76
N VAL A 5 4.92 -15.72 -13.71
CA VAL A 5 5.26 -15.20 -15.05
C VAL A 5 4.67 -13.82 -15.32
N ILE A 6 3.68 -13.41 -14.53
CA ILE A 6 3.05 -12.09 -14.63
C ILE A 6 2.96 -11.48 -13.23
N TYR A 7 3.24 -10.18 -13.18
CA TYR A 7 3.31 -9.41 -11.96
C TYR A 7 2.57 -8.07 -12.10
N SER A 8 2.04 -7.57 -10.99
CA SER A 8 1.58 -6.20 -10.83
C SER A 8 2.08 -5.63 -9.51
N ALA A 9 2.40 -4.35 -9.49
CA ALA A 9 2.76 -3.60 -8.29
C ALA A 9 1.75 -2.47 -8.12
N ILE A 10 1.06 -2.45 -6.99
CA ILE A 10 0.06 -1.46 -6.63
C ILE A 10 0.64 -0.60 -5.51
N ASP A 11 0.77 0.70 -5.76
CA ASP A 11 1.33 1.69 -4.84
C ASP A 11 0.17 2.43 -4.16
N LEU A 12 0.04 2.33 -2.84
CA LEU A 12 -1.02 3.01 -2.08
C LEU A 12 -0.79 4.53 -2.09
N THR A 13 -1.84 5.31 -2.41
CA THR A 13 -1.76 6.77 -2.43
C THR A 13 -1.63 7.30 -1.02
N ASP A 14 -0.55 8.01 -0.68
CA ASP A 14 -0.52 8.77 0.57
C ASP A 14 -0.90 7.92 1.80
N GLY A 15 -0.33 6.70 1.88
CA GLY A 15 -0.82 5.60 2.73
C GLY A 15 -1.14 5.99 4.18
N PHE A 16 -0.30 6.79 4.82
CA PHE A 16 -0.54 7.24 6.20
C PHE A 16 -1.84 8.05 6.34
N TYR A 17 -2.15 8.94 5.40
CA TYR A 17 -3.36 9.76 5.46
C TYR A 17 -4.64 8.95 5.26
N GLN A 18 -4.56 7.67 4.87
CA GLN A 18 -5.71 6.77 4.80
C GLN A 18 -6.05 6.13 6.17
N ILE A 19 -5.18 6.22 7.17
CA ILE A 19 -5.40 5.64 8.50
C ILE A 19 -5.93 6.70 9.45
N LEU A 20 -7.08 6.41 10.07
CA LEU A 20 -7.63 7.23 11.14
C LEU A 20 -6.75 7.16 12.39
N MET A 21 -6.50 8.32 12.99
CA MET A 21 -5.94 8.39 14.32
C MET A 21 -6.94 7.86 15.33
N ARG A 22 -6.44 7.23 16.39
CA ARG A 22 -7.26 6.92 17.56
C ARG A 22 -7.70 8.24 18.20
N GLU A 23 -8.97 8.38 18.54
CA GLU A 23 -9.53 9.63 19.09
C GLU A 23 -8.74 10.17 20.30
N SER A 24 -8.27 9.28 21.18
CA SER A 24 -7.42 9.67 22.33
C SER A 24 -6.08 10.27 21.96
N ASP A 25 -5.58 9.98 20.76
CA ASP A 25 -4.24 10.32 20.30
C ASP A 25 -4.26 11.53 19.34
N VAL A 26 -5.45 11.96 18.89
CA VAL A 26 -5.65 13.13 18.01
C VAL A 26 -5.02 14.41 18.60
N PRO A 27 -5.23 14.75 19.89
CA PRO A 27 -4.64 15.96 20.47
C PRO A 27 -3.10 15.95 20.52
N LEU A 28 -2.48 14.76 20.47
CA LEU A 28 -1.02 14.62 20.46
C LEU A 28 -0.39 14.99 19.11
N THR A 29 -1.21 15.11 18.07
CA THR A 29 -0.78 15.47 16.72
C THR A 29 -0.89 16.98 16.44
N ALA A 30 -1.25 17.77 17.45
CA ALA A 30 -1.53 19.19 17.28
C ALA A 30 -0.34 19.96 16.67
N VAL A 31 -0.61 20.80 15.67
CA VAL A 31 0.35 21.69 15.00
C VAL A 31 -0.16 23.13 15.04
N SER A 32 0.76 24.08 15.26
CA SER A 32 0.45 25.52 15.22
C SER A 32 0.67 26.08 13.82
N THR A 33 -0.27 26.87 13.33
CA THR A 33 -0.07 27.70 12.13
C THR A 33 0.61 29.02 12.50
N PRO A 34 1.19 29.76 11.52
CA PRO A 34 1.72 31.11 11.76
C PRO A 34 0.69 32.12 12.28
N SER A 35 -0.60 31.86 12.10
CA SER A 35 -1.69 32.66 12.68
C SER A 35 -1.94 32.38 14.17
N GLY A 36 -1.21 31.45 14.78
CA GLY A 36 -1.40 31.03 16.18
C GLY A 36 -2.57 30.06 16.40
N MET A 37 -3.20 29.56 15.34
CA MET A 37 -4.28 28.57 15.46
C MET A 37 -3.70 27.16 15.60
N LEU A 38 -4.30 26.36 16.48
CA LEU A 38 -3.94 24.97 16.69
C LEU A 38 -4.84 24.06 15.83
N TRP A 39 -4.22 23.14 15.09
CA TRP A 39 -4.91 22.15 14.27
C TRP A 39 -4.46 20.76 14.66
N GLU A 40 -5.39 19.81 14.69
CA GLU A 40 -5.12 18.42 15.03
C GLU A 40 -5.34 17.53 13.80
N TRP A 41 -4.59 16.44 13.69
CA TRP A 41 -4.74 15.48 12.60
C TRP A 41 -5.71 14.37 12.98
N LEU A 42 -6.78 14.23 12.19
CA LEU A 42 -7.73 13.11 12.32
C LEU A 42 -7.24 11.82 11.65
N VAL A 43 -6.28 11.96 10.74
CA VAL A 43 -5.61 10.85 10.04
C VAL A 43 -4.13 10.88 10.38
N MET A 44 -3.43 9.76 10.24
CA MET A 44 -2.02 9.65 10.63
C MET A 44 -1.16 10.61 9.80
N PRO A 45 -0.54 11.65 10.42
CA PRO A 45 0.28 12.59 9.69
C PRO A 45 1.66 12.01 9.36
N GLN A 46 2.27 12.54 8.31
CA GLN A 46 3.67 12.29 8.02
C GLN A 46 4.58 12.84 9.14
N GLY A 47 5.75 12.22 9.32
CA GLY A 47 6.72 12.66 10.32
C GLY A 47 6.58 12.02 11.70
N LEU A 48 5.49 11.28 11.97
CA LEU A 48 5.40 10.46 13.18
C LEU A 48 6.43 9.31 13.12
N LYS A 49 7.35 9.27 14.09
CA LYS A 49 8.41 8.26 14.18
C LYS A 49 7.89 6.83 14.07
N ASN A 50 6.70 6.59 14.65
CA ASN A 50 6.11 5.26 14.71
C ASN A 50 5.09 4.98 13.62
N ALA A 51 4.76 5.91 12.71
CA ALA A 51 3.72 5.72 11.68
C ALA A 51 3.92 4.49 10.76
N PRO A 52 5.15 4.14 10.32
CA PRO A 52 5.32 3.03 9.36
C PRO A 52 4.88 1.65 9.89
N ALA A 53 5.10 1.39 11.18
CA ALA A 53 4.80 0.09 11.80
C ALA A 53 3.29 -0.25 11.90
N PRO A 54 2.41 0.59 12.46
CA PRO A 54 0.97 0.36 12.46
C PRO A 54 0.39 0.40 11.04
N PHE A 55 0.92 1.25 10.15
CA PHE A 55 0.50 1.25 8.75
C PHE A 55 0.75 -0.08 8.06
N ASN A 56 1.98 -0.58 8.10
CA ASN A 56 2.33 -1.87 7.51
C ASN A 56 1.53 -3.03 8.15
N ARG A 57 1.28 -2.98 9.46
CA ARG A 57 0.46 -3.97 10.17
C ARG A 57 -0.98 -3.97 9.67
N MET A 58 -1.58 -2.79 9.45
CA MET A 58 -2.94 -2.65 8.94
C MET A 58 -3.04 -3.23 7.52
N VAL A 59 -2.17 -2.81 6.59
CA VAL A 59 -2.18 -3.29 5.20
C VAL A 59 -1.97 -4.80 5.14
N SER A 60 -0.98 -5.31 5.89
CA SER A 60 -0.69 -6.74 5.97
C SER A 60 -1.85 -7.55 6.56
N HIS A 61 -2.60 -6.98 7.51
CA HIS A 61 -3.77 -7.62 8.10
C HIS A 61 -4.92 -7.71 7.09
N VAL A 62 -5.24 -6.61 6.41
CA VAL A 62 -6.30 -6.53 5.39
C VAL A 62 -6.05 -7.52 4.25
N LEU A 63 -4.81 -7.63 3.79
CA LEU A 63 -4.42 -8.48 2.67
C LEU A 63 -3.97 -9.89 3.09
N ARG A 64 -3.96 -10.21 4.38
CA ARG A 64 -3.57 -11.53 4.91
C ARG A 64 -4.25 -12.70 4.20
N PRO A 65 -5.56 -12.66 3.87
CA PRO A 65 -6.22 -13.75 3.15
C PRO A 65 -5.67 -13.97 1.73
N LEU A 66 -5.08 -12.94 1.13
CA LEU A 66 -4.57 -12.94 -0.24
C LEU A 66 -3.04 -13.10 -0.31
N ARG A 67 -2.35 -13.24 0.83
CA ARG A 67 -0.88 -13.23 0.93
C ARG A 67 -0.16 -14.22 0.02
N ALA A 68 -0.84 -15.30 -0.39
CA ALA A 68 -0.25 -16.34 -1.22
C ALA A 68 0.10 -15.84 -2.63
N PHE A 69 -0.65 -14.86 -3.15
CA PHE A 69 -0.46 -14.28 -4.48
C PHE A 69 -0.35 -12.74 -4.46
N ALA A 70 -0.69 -12.10 -3.33
CA ALA A 70 -0.67 -10.66 -3.14
C ALA A 70 0.03 -10.25 -1.83
N PRO A 71 1.33 -10.57 -1.62
CA PRO A 71 2.07 -10.05 -0.48
C PRO A 71 2.17 -8.51 -0.51
N SER A 72 2.04 -7.89 0.65
CA SER A 72 2.23 -6.44 0.84
C SER A 72 3.52 -6.14 1.60
N TYR A 73 4.13 -5.01 1.30
CA TYR A 73 5.26 -4.45 2.02
C TYR A 73 5.14 -2.92 2.09
N PHE A 74 4.86 -2.40 3.29
CA PHE A 74 4.53 -0.99 3.48
C PHE A 74 3.45 -0.52 2.47
N ASP A 75 3.78 0.46 1.63
CA ASP A 75 2.87 1.08 0.66
C ASP A 75 2.68 0.26 -0.61
N ASP A 76 3.47 -0.80 -0.82
CA ASP A 76 3.44 -1.61 -2.03
C ASP A 76 2.69 -2.93 -1.83
N ILE A 77 1.78 -3.25 -2.74
CA ILE A 77 1.11 -4.55 -2.86
C ILE A 77 1.59 -5.20 -4.15
N PHE A 78 2.21 -6.37 -4.03
CA PHE A 78 2.74 -7.10 -5.16
C PHE A 78 1.84 -8.28 -5.50
N VAL A 79 1.18 -8.22 -6.65
CA VAL A 79 0.39 -9.33 -7.17
C VAL A 79 1.24 -10.13 -8.12
N HIS A 80 1.31 -11.45 -7.95
CA HIS A 80 2.02 -12.34 -8.85
C HIS A 80 1.16 -13.53 -9.22
N SER A 81 1.31 -14.04 -10.45
CA SER A 81 0.47 -15.13 -10.94
C SER A 81 1.20 -16.00 -11.95
N ARG A 82 0.70 -17.23 -12.08
CA ARG A 82 1.11 -18.24 -13.05
C ARG A 82 -0.12 -18.91 -13.63
N ALA A 83 0.03 -19.59 -14.75
CA ALA A 83 -1.02 -20.44 -15.30
C ALA A 83 -1.35 -21.56 -14.31
N GLU A 84 -2.63 -21.84 -14.13
CA GLU A 84 -3.16 -22.83 -13.18
C GLU A 84 -4.55 -23.27 -13.67
N ASP A 85 -4.92 -24.52 -13.39
CA ASP A 85 -6.25 -25.09 -13.70
C ASP A 85 -6.70 -24.93 -15.17
N GLY A 86 -5.76 -25.04 -16.12
CA GLY A 86 -6.04 -24.89 -17.55
C GLY A 86 -6.30 -23.45 -18.02
N LEU A 87 -6.17 -22.46 -17.13
CA LEU A 87 -6.30 -21.05 -17.44
C LEU A 87 -4.94 -20.45 -17.80
N SER A 88 -4.95 -19.43 -18.68
CA SER A 88 -3.73 -18.69 -18.97
C SER A 88 -3.27 -17.91 -17.73
N ALA A 89 -1.97 -17.60 -17.66
CA ALA A 89 -1.44 -16.79 -16.57
C ALA A 89 -2.11 -15.42 -16.46
N VAL A 90 -2.56 -14.85 -17.59
CA VAL A 90 -3.28 -13.57 -17.65
C VAL A 90 -4.65 -13.69 -16.98
N ASP A 91 -5.41 -14.74 -17.29
CA ASP A 91 -6.75 -14.96 -16.74
C ASP A 91 -6.70 -15.13 -15.21
N VAL A 92 -5.74 -15.92 -14.74
CA VAL A 92 -5.48 -16.09 -13.30
C VAL A 92 -5.10 -14.74 -12.67
N HIS A 93 -4.25 -13.96 -13.33
CA HIS A 93 -3.81 -12.66 -12.81
C HIS A 93 -4.96 -11.65 -12.70
N LEU A 94 -5.85 -11.59 -13.68
CA LEU A 94 -7.04 -10.74 -13.64
C LEU A 94 -7.97 -11.12 -12.48
N ARG A 95 -8.13 -12.42 -12.21
CA ARG A 95 -8.89 -12.89 -11.03
C ARG A 95 -8.24 -12.49 -9.71
N HIS A 96 -6.91 -12.56 -9.62
CA HIS A 96 -6.18 -12.10 -8.45
C HIS A 96 -6.29 -10.59 -8.24
N LEU A 97 -6.11 -9.79 -9.29
CA LEU A 97 -6.30 -8.34 -9.24
C LEU A 97 -7.70 -7.97 -8.78
N ARG A 98 -8.72 -8.65 -9.30
CA ARG A 98 -10.11 -8.45 -8.88
C ARG A 98 -10.29 -8.66 -7.37
N LYS A 99 -9.79 -9.77 -6.83
CA LYS A 99 -9.85 -10.06 -5.38
C LYS A 99 -9.13 -9.00 -4.56
N VAL A 100 -7.96 -8.55 -5.02
CA VAL A 100 -7.19 -7.48 -4.35
C VAL A 100 -7.98 -6.18 -4.36
N PHE A 101 -8.54 -5.76 -5.50
CA PHE A 101 -9.31 -4.53 -5.60
C PHE A 101 -10.64 -4.57 -4.83
N GLU A 102 -11.30 -5.73 -4.76
CA GLU A 102 -12.45 -5.96 -3.88
C GLU A 102 -12.05 -5.73 -2.43
N LYS A 103 -10.91 -6.31 -2.00
CA LYS A 103 -10.42 -6.15 -0.63
C LYS A 103 -10.03 -4.71 -0.29
N MET A 104 -9.37 -4.03 -1.22
CA MET A 104 -9.05 -2.61 -1.10
C MET A 104 -10.31 -1.75 -0.97
N ARG A 105 -11.34 -2.02 -1.79
CA ARG A 105 -12.61 -1.28 -1.76
C ARG A 105 -13.35 -1.46 -0.44
N GLU A 106 -13.44 -2.69 0.07
CA GLU A 106 -14.03 -2.99 1.39
C GLU A 106 -13.38 -2.17 2.51
N ASN A 107 -12.07 -1.95 2.43
CA ASN A 107 -11.27 -1.29 3.47
C ASN A 107 -10.95 0.17 3.14
N LYS A 108 -11.55 0.73 2.08
CA LYS A 108 -11.32 2.10 1.61
C LYS A 108 -9.84 2.42 1.40
N LEU A 109 -9.09 1.46 0.85
CA LEU A 109 -7.70 1.62 0.46
C LEU A 109 -7.61 2.12 -0.98
N TYR A 110 -6.87 3.21 -1.20
CA TYR A 110 -6.73 3.86 -2.50
C TYR A 110 -5.30 3.75 -3.01
N ALA A 111 -5.16 3.52 -4.32
CA ALA A 111 -3.87 3.40 -4.98
C ALA A 111 -3.60 4.54 -5.96
N ASN A 112 -2.33 4.87 -6.13
CA ASN A 112 -1.87 5.90 -7.04
C ASN A 112 -1.68 5.29 -8.41
N LEU A 113 -2.65 5.49 -9.30
CA LEU A 113 -2.66 4.87 -10.62
C LEU A 113 -1.39 5.17 -11.44
N LYS A 114 -0.84 6.39 -11.34
CA LYS A 114 0.40 6.79 -12.04
C LYS A 114 1.62 6.00 -11.58
N LYS A 115 1.56 5.51 -10.35
CA LYS A 115 2.59 4.71 -9.69
C LYS A 115 2.23 3.22 -9.67
N CYS A 116 1.15 2.77 -10.27
CA CYS A 116 0.89 1.34 -10.38
C CYS A 116 1.54 0.77 -11.64
N VAL A 117 1.93 -0.49 -11.59
CA VAL A 117 2.39 -1.29 -12.73
C VAL A 117 1.49 -2.51 -12.82
N PHE A 118 0.92 -2.77 -13.99
CA PHE A 118 0.00 -3.89 -14.19
C PHE A 118 0.49 -4.84 -15.28
N CYS A 119 0.28 -6.14 -15.04
CA CYS A 119 0.49 -7.22 -16.02
C CYS A 119 1.90 -7.21 -16.66
N ALA A 120 2.94 -6.91 -15.88
CA ALA A 120 4.31 -6.88 -16.35
C ALA A 120 4.98 -8.26 -16.23
N PRO A 121 5.96 -8.59 -17.11
CA PRO A 121 6.72 -9.85 -17.03
C PRO A 121 7.66 -9.90 -15.82
N GLY A 122 7.93 -8.76 -15.19
CA GLY A 122 8.69 -8.63 -13.96
C GLY A 122 8.36 -7.32 -13.25
N ILE A 123 8.63 -7.26 -11.94
CA ILE A 123 8.45 -6.04 -11.16
C ILE A 123 9.74 -5.23 -11.28
N PRO A 124 9.72 -4.01 -11.83
CA PRO A 124 10.86 -3.13 -11.69
C PRO A 124 11.03 -2.86 -10.20
N LEU A 125 12.14 -3.33 -9.61
CA LEU A 125 12.59 -2.88 -8.29
C LEU A 125 12.71 -1.37 -8.38
N ARG A 126 11.72 -0.66 -7.82
CA ARG A 126 11.87 0.77 -7.60
C ARG A 126 13.02 0.90 -6.62
N GLN A 127 14.19 1.27 -7.13
CA GLN A 127 15.17 1.88 -6.25
C GLN A 127 14.44 3.06 -5.64
N GLN A 128 14.06 2.93 -4.36
CA GLN A 128 13.78 4.07 -3.52
C GLN A 128 14.93 5.03 -3.78
N GLU A 129 14.64 6.16 -4.44
CA GLU A 129 15.64 7.17 -4.70
C GLU A 129 16.41 7.37 -3.40
N ARG A 130 17.74 7.34 -3.50
CA ARG A 130 18.68 7.70 -2.44
C ARG A 130 18.43 9.16 -2.01
N ARG A 131 17.32 9.44 -1.35
CA ARG A 131 17.06 10.69 -0.63
C ARG A 131 17.63 10.58 0.78
N SER A 132 18.95 10.48 0.87
CA SER A 132 19.72 10.83 2.07
C SER A 132 21.23 10.76 1.81
N ARG A 133 21.74 11.42 0.77
CA ARG A 133 23.12 11.91 0.72
C ARG A 133 23.18 13.23 -0.03
N ARG A 134 22.86 14.31 0.66
CA ARG A 134 23.54 15.59 0.49
C ARG A 134 24.01 16.05 1.87
N PRO A 135 25.19 16.68 1.93
CA PRO A 135 26.04 16.77 3.12
C PRO A 135 25.42 17.57 4.27
#